data_AF-A0A358KMW2-F1
#
_entry.id   AF-A0A358KMW2-F1
#
_cell.length_a   1.000
_cell.length_b   1.000
_cell.length_c   1.000
_cell.angle_alpha   90.00
_cell.angle_beta   90.00
_cell.angle_gamma   90.00
#
_symmetry.space_group_name_H-M   'P 1'
#
loop_
_entity.id
_entity.type
_entity.pdbx_description
1 polymer ?
#
loop_
_entity_poly.entity_id
_entity_poly.type
_entity_poly.pdbx_seq_one_letter_code
_entity_poly.pdbx_strand_id
1 'polypeptide(L)'
;MVTKTVKKHKAPAKKSTKTNVQAVAEAVHKVKQQVARASVPATKHSYIATVGRRKEAVARVRLFPGGKGEFIINTRPLVQYFTHFDNQMVVLQPLKLLGLEDKFNVQVKVLGGGKTGQAEAIRHGISRALLLVDPAHRAALKPQGLLTRDSRVKERKKPGLKKARRAPQFSKR
;
A
#
# COMPACT_ATOMS: atom_id res chain seq x y z
N MET A 1 7.70 78.15 16.90
CA MET A 1 8.58 78.15 15.71
C MET A 1 9.93 77.57 16.11
N VAL A 2 10.59 76.91 15.15
CA VAL A 2 11.93 76.30 15.17
C VAL A 2 12.00 74.80 15.52
N THR A 3 12.26 74.07 14.43
CA THR A 3 12.49 72.65 14.16
C THR A 3 13.68 72.02 14.88
N LYS A 4 13.63 70.69 15.10
CA LYS A 4 14.78 69.78 14.87
C LYS A 4 14.31 68.33 14.66
N THR A 5 14.14 67.99 13.38
CA THR A 5 14.62 66.76 12.72
C THR A 5 14.58 65.43 13.49
N VAL A 6 13.53 64.63 13.23
CA VAL A 6 13.50 63.19 13.51
C VAL A 6 14.48 62.48 12.57
N LYS A 7 15.51 61.84 13.14
CA LYS A 7 16.40 60.91 12.42
C LYS A 7 15.56 59.80 11.79
N LYS A 8 15.46 59.78 10.46
CA LYS A 8 15.00 58.60 9.71
C LYS A 8 15.95 57.45 10.03
N HIS A 9 15.46 56.42 10.74
CA HIS A 9 16.15 55.15 10.80
C HIS A 9 16.24 54.58 9.37
N LYS A 10 17.47 54.48 8.87
CA LYS A 10 17.81 53.81 7.62
C LYS A 10 17.51 52.31 7.79
N ALA A 11 16.51 51.80 7.07
CA ALA A 11 16.26 50.37 7.00
C ALA A 11 17.55 49.63 6.57
N PRO A 12 17.95 48.53 7.21
CA PRO A 12 19.09 47.76 6.74
C PRO A 12 18.75 47.16 5.37
N ALA A 13 19.61 47.46 4.39
CA ALA A 13 19.50 46.94 3.03
C ALA A 13 19.39 45.42 3.05
N LYS A 14 18.41 44.87 2.30
CA LYS A 14 18.35 43.45 1.98
C LYS A 14 19.62 43.08 1.22
N LYS A 15 20.62 42.53 1.92
CA LYS A 15 21.76 41.86 1.27
C LYS A 15 21.20 40.61 0.60
N SER A 16 21.17 40.65 -0.73
CA SER A 16 20.97 39.49 -1.60
C SER A 16 22.12 38.50 -1.37
N THR A 17 21.94 37.59 -0.42
CA THR A 17 22.72 36.35 -0.42
C THR A 17 22.19 35.51 -1.57
N LYS A 18 22.94 35.47 -2.69
CA LYS A 18 22.77 34.41 -3.69
C LYS A 18 23.17 33.10 -3.01
N THR A 19 22.23 32.51 -2.28
CA THR A 19 22.39 31.24 -1.60
C THR A 19 22.54 30.16 -2.66
N ASN A 20 23.62 29.40 -2.56
CA ASN A 20 24.09 28.45 -3.55
C ASN A 20 23.07 27.30 -3.72
N VAL A 21 22.13 27.47 -4.66
CA VAL A 21 21.03 26.53 -4.97
C VAL A 21 21.58 25.15 -5.39
N GLN A 22 22.78 25.12 -5.98
CA GLN A 22 23.46 23.90 -6.42
C GLN A 22 23.95 23.08 -5.22
N ALA A 23 24.46 23.71 -4.16
CA ALA A 23 24.92 23.01 -2.95
C ALA A 23 23.78 22.35 -2.16
N VAL A 24 22.59 22.99 -2.12
CA VAL A 24 21.39 22.41 -1.48
C VAL A 24 20.81 21.27 -2.33
N ALA A 25 20.83 21.41 -3.66
CA ALA A 25 20.39 20.36 -4.58
C ALA A 25 21.30 19.12 -4.53
N GLU A 26 22.61 19.31 -4.45
CA GLU A 26 23.59 18.22 -4.29
C GLU A 26 23.48 17.53 -2.92
N ALA A 27 23.21 18.28 -1.85
CA ALA A 27 22.95 17.71 -0.52
C ALA A 27 21.67 16.85 -0.51
N VAL A 28 20.59 17.31 -1.16
CA VAL A 28 19.35 16.54 -1.31
C VAL A 28 19.57 15.28 -2.15
N HIS A 29 20.35 15.36 -3.23
CA HIS A 29 20.71 14.19 -4.03
C HIS A 29 21.59 13.20 -3.26
N LYS A 30 22.49 13.66 -2.40
CA LYS A 30 23.35 12.82 -1.56
C LYS A 30 22.55 12.08 -0.46
N VAL A 31 21.57 12.75 0.16
CA VAL A 31 20.60 12.11 1.08
C VAL A 31 19.72 11.09 0.33
N LYS A 32 19.25 11.43 -0.88
CA LYS A 32 18.45 10.53 -1.72
C LYS A 32 19.25 9.30 -2.19
N GLN A 33 20.55 9.47 -2.44
CA GLN A 33 21.47 8.38 -2.76
C GLN A 33 21.83 7.53 -1.54
N GLN A 34 21.88 8.09 -0.33
CA GLN A 34 22.05 7.33 0.91
C GLN A 34 20.82 6.48 1.25
N VAL A 35 19.60 7.01 1.05
CA VAL A 35 18.35 6.25 1.19
C VAL A 35 18.22 5.16 0.10
N ALA A 36 18.76 5.39 -1.10
CA ALA A 36 18.77 4.41 -2.19
C ALA A 36 19.87 3.33 -2.07
N ARG A 37 20.89 3.54 -1.22
CA ARG A 37 22.05 2.64 -1.02
C ARG A 37 22.00 1.79 0.25
N ALA A 38 20.89 1.81 0.99
CA ALA A 38 20.62 0.78 1.99
C ALA A 38 20.24 -0.55 1.32
N SER A 39 21.16 -1.11 0.52
CA SER A 39 21.10 -2.47 0.03
C SER A 39 21.39 -3.39 1.22
N VAL A 40 20.31 -3.87 1.83
CA VAL A 40 20.33 -4.87 2.90
C VAL A 40 21.18 -6.06 2.44
N PRO A 41 22.11 -6.59 3.27
CA PRO A 41 22.84 -7.80 2.96
C PRO A 41 21.85 -8.95 2.67
N ALA A 42 22.17 -9.79 1.68
CA ALA A 42 21.34 -10.92 1.29
C ALA A 42 21.40 -12.06 2.31
N THR A 43 20.91 -11.82 3.54
CA THR A 43 20.60 -12.90 4.47
C THR A 43 19.43 -13.70 3.91
N LYS A 44 19.63 -15.01 3.68
CA LYS A 44 18.58 -15.95 3.26
C LYS A 44 17.61 -16.16 4.43
N HIS A 45 16.72 -15.21 4.66
CA HIS A 45 15.65 -15.37 5.64
C HIS A 45 14.65 -16.42 5.13
N SER A 46 14.36 -17.43 5.94
CA SER A 46 13.29 -18.39 5.67
C SER A 46 11.96 -17.62 5.65
N TYR A 47 11.20 -17.74 4.56
CA TYR A 47 9.92 -17.05 4.38
C TYR A 47 8.83 -18.02 3.99
N ILE A 48 7.61 -17.72 4.43
CA ILE A 48 6.43 -18.49 4.07
C ILE A 48 5.82 -17.82 2.84
N ALA A 49 5.68 -18.59 1.76
CA ALA A 49 5.15 -18.12 0.49
C ALA A 49 3.70 -18.57 0.32
N THR A 50 2.81 -17.62 0.04
CA THR A 50 1.41 -17.93 -0.29
C THR A 50 0.91 -17.09 -1.46
N VAL A 51 -0.25 -17.51 -1.99
CA VAL A 51 -0.92 -16.81 -3.08
C VAL A 51 -2.35 -16.49 -2.68
N GLY A 52 -2.75 -15.23 -2.87
CA GLY A 52 -4.12 -14.78 -2.80
C GLY A 52 -4.62 -14.31 -4.17
N ARG A 53 -5.90 -14.53 -4.46
CA ARG A 53 -6.52 -14.18 -5.75
C ARG A 53 -7.90 -13.60 -5.57
N ARG A 54 -8.22 -12.52 -6.29
CA ARG A 54 -9.55 -11.90 -6.30
C ARG A 54 -9.83 -11.27 -7.65
N LYS A 55 -10.98 -11.58 -8.25
CA LYS A 55 -11.29 -11.20 -9.65
C LYS A 55 -10.10 -11.61 -10.54
N GLU A 56 -9.43 -10.63 -11.15
CA GLU A 56 -8.25 -10.80 -11.99
C GLU A 56 -6.92 -10.52 -11.25
N ALA A 57 -6.99 -10.04 -10.00
CA ALA A 57 -5.81 -9.74 -9.20
C ALA A 57 -5.17 -11.00 -8.59
N VAL A 58 -3.85 -11.09 -8.71
CA VAL A 58 -3.03 -12.16 -8.13
C VAL A 58 -1.98 -11.53 -7.23
N ALA A 59 -1.98 -11.90 -5.95
CA ALA A 59 -1.02 -11.45 -4.95
C ALA A 59 -0.15 -12.63 -4.50
N ARG A 60 1.17 -12.51 -4.69
CA ARG A 60 2.18 -13.42 -4.15
C ARG A 60 2.75 -12.81 -2.89
N VAL A 61 2.40 -13.39 -1.74
CA VAL A 61 2.78 -12.89 -0.41
C VAL A 61 3.96 -13.71 0.09
N ARG A 62 4.95 -13.00 0.64
CA ARG A 62 6.05 -13.57 1.42
C ARG A 62 5.96 -13.02 2.82
N LEU A 63 5.79 -13.91 3.78
CA LEU A 63 5.72 -13.57 5.19
C LEU A 63 7.04 -13.96 5.85
N PHE A 64 7.66 -12.99 6.53
CA PHE A 64 8.91 -13.18 7.26
C PHE A 64 8.62 -13.11 8.77
N PRO A 65 8.94 -14.16 9.55
CA PRO A 65 8.80 -14.12 11.01
C PRO A 65 9.91 -13.28 11.66
N GLY A 66 9.62 -12.67 12.82
CA GLY A 66 10.60 -11.90 13.60
C GLY A 66 10.85 -10.48 13.07
N GLY A 67 9.80 -9.85 12.53
CA GLY A 67 9.85 -8.52 11.91
C GLY A 67 9.56 -7.36 12.86
N LYS A 68 9.42 -6.15 12.27
CA LYS A 68 8.95 -4.92 12.91
C LYS A 68 7.60 -4.44 12.33
N GLY A 69 6.87 -5.30 11.63
CA GLY A 69 5.64 -4.93 10.93
C GLY A 69 5.84 -4.22 9.59
N GLU A 70 7.01 -4.35 8.95
CA GLU A 70 7.26 -3.68 7.66
C GLU A 70 6.39 -4.27 6.54
N PHE A 71 5.67 -3.39 5.83
CA PHE A 71 4.74 -3.78 4.79
C PHE A 71 5.11 -3.16 3.44
N ILE A 72 5.60 -3.99 2.52
CA ILE A 72 6.10 -3.57 1.20
C ILE A 72 5.30 -4.24 0.08
N ILE A 73 4.73 -3.44 -0.82
CA ILE A 73 3.96 -3.89 -1.99
C ILE A 73 4.62 -3.37 -3.26
N ASN A 74 5.06 -4.27 -4.15
CA ASN A 74 5.73 -3.91 -5.42
C ASN A 74 6.84 -2.85 -5.21
N THR A 75 7.67 -3.03 -4.18
CA THR A 75 8.78 -2.13 -3.80
C THR A 75 8.33 -0.75 -3.29
N ARG A 76 7.05 -0.58 -2.92
CA ARG A 76 6.52 0.65 -2.33
C ARG A 76 5.91 0.36 -0.94
N PRO A 77 5.94 1.30 0.01
CA PRO A 77 5.27 1.11 1.29
C PRO A 77 3.74 1.11 1.14
N LEU A 78 3.04 0.49 2.09
CA LEU A 78 1.59 0.32 2.10
C LEU A 78 0.83 1.64 1.83
N VAL A 79 1.17 2.70 2.57
CA VAL A 79 0.52 4.02 2.50
C VAL A 79 0.69 4.68 1.13
N GLN A 80 1.84 4.48 0.48
CA GLN A 80 2.09 5.02 -0.85
C GLN A 80 1.41 4.21 -1.96
N TYR A 81 1.23 2.90 -1.75
CA TYR A 81 0.62 2.03 -2.77
C TYR A 81 -0.91 2.13 -2.81
N PHE A 82 -1.55 2.18 -1.63
CA PHE A 82 -2.98 2.37 -1.48
C PHE A 82 -3.27 3.76 -0.95
N THR A 83 -3.83 4.61 -1.81
CA THR A 83 -4.21 5.98 -1.44
C THR A 83 -5.42 6.03 -0.50
N HIS A 84 -6.37 5.12 -0.67
CA HIS A 84 -7.58 5.05 0.14
C HIS A 84 -7.35 4.25 1.42
N PHE A 85 -7.80 4.82 2.55
CA PHE A 85 -7.70 4.20 3.87
C PHE A 85 -8.43 2.86 3.96
N ASP A 86 -9.60 2.72 3.31
CA ASP A 86 -10.37 1.47 3.31
C ASP A 86 -9.55 0.29 2.80
N ASN A 87 -8.77 0.49 1.73
CA ASN A 87 -7.93 -0.56 1.15
C ASN A 87 -6.77 -0.93 2.10
N GLN A 88 -6.22 0.06 2.83
CA GLN A 88 -5.18 -0.19 3.82
C GLN A 88 -5.72 -1.02 4.98
N MET A 89 -6.92 -0.66 5.48
CA MET A 89 -7.59 -1.39 6.56
C MET A 89 -7.89 -2.84 6.17
N VAL A 90 -8.40 -3.07 4.94
CA VAL A 90 -8.68 -4.43 4.43
C VAL A 90 -7.42 -5.29 4.41
N VAL A 91 -6.28 -4.73 4.03
CA VAL A 91 -5.00 -5.45 3.98
C VAL A 91 -4.48 -5.81 5.38
N LEU A 92 -4.64 -4.90 6.35
CA LEU A 92 -4.18 -5.08 7.74
C LEU A 92 -5.13 -5.94 8.58
N GLN A 93 -6.39 -6.08 8.17
CA GLN A 93 -7.45 -6.82 8.88
C GLN A 93 -7.02 -8.17 9.49
N PRO A 94 -6.36 -9.11 8.78
CA PRO A 94 -5.98 -10.41 9.35
C PRO A 94 -4.88 -10.32 10.41
N LEU A 95 -3.98 -9.33 10.31
CA LEU A 95 -2.92 -9.11 11.29
C LEU A 95 -3.48 -8.45 12.56
N LYS A 96 -4.36 -7.46 12.37
CA LYS A 96 -5.13 -6.78 13.42
C LYS A 96 -5.93 -7.75 14.26
N LEU A 97 -6.64 -8.66 13.60
CA LEU A 97 -7.50 -9.64 14.26
C LEU A 97 -6.73 -10.54 15.23
N LEU A 98 -5.49 -10.91 14.89
CA LEU A 98 -4.65 -11.78 15.72
C LEU A 98 -3.70 -10.99 16.62
N GLY A 99 -3.65 -9.66 16.53
CA GLY A 99 -2.68 -8.83 17.26
C GLY A 99 -1.22 -9.13 16.87
N LEU A 100 -0.98 -9.47 15.59
CA LEU A 100 0.34 -9.88 15.08
C LEU A 100 0.98 -8.85 14.15
N GLU A 101 0.54 -7.59 14.22
CA GLU A 101 1.01 -6.50 13.34
C GLU A 101 2.53 -6.31 13.41
N ASP A 102 3.09 -6.31 14.62
CA ASP A 102 4.51 -6.01 14.82
C ASP A 102 5.43 -7.23 14.67
N LYS A 103 4.88 -8.45 14.63
CA LYS A 103 5.67 -9.69 14.68
C LYS A 103 6.16 -10.16 13.31
N PHE A 104 5.52 -9.72 12.23
CA PHE A 104 5.80 -10.20 10.88
C PHE A 104 6.09 -9.07 9.91
N ASN A 105 7.08 -9.26 9.05
CA ASN A 105 7.27 -8.41 7.88
C ASN A 105 6.58 -9.05 6.67
N VAL A 106 5.89 -8.23 5.88
CA VAL A 106 5.11 -8.68 4.72
C VAL A 106 5.68 -8.05 3.46
N GLN A 107 6.15 -8.89 2.55
CA GLN A 107 6.54 -8.47 1.20
C GLN A 107 5.57 -9.08 0.19
N VAL A 108 4.97 -8.23 -0.64
CA VAL A 108 3.97 -8.68 -1.61
C VAL A 108 4.29 -8.21 -3.02
N LYS A 109 4.21 -9.14 -3.97
CA LYS A 109 4.16 -8.84 -5.40
C LYS A 109 2.74 -9.04 -5.92
N VAL A 110 2.15 -7.99 -6.48
CA VAL A 110 0.76 -7.99 -6.95
C VAL A 110 0.68 -7.59 -8.41
N LEU A 111 -0.12 -8.33 -9.18
CA LEU A 111 -0.35 -8.14 -10.61
C LEU A 111 -1.84 -8.30 -10.93
N GLY A 112 -2.31 -7.58 -11.96
CA GLY A 112 -3.67 -7.67 -12.48
C GLY A 112 -4.76 -6.98 -11.64
N GLY A 113 -5.96 -6.88 -12.20
CA GLY A 113 -7.14 -6.28 -11.57
C GLY A 113 -7.01 -4.77 -11.26
N GLY A 114 -7.74 -4.31 -10.25
CA GLY A 114 -7.69 -2.94 -9.72
C GLY A 114 -7.40 -2.91 -8.22
N LYS A 115 -7.16 -1.71 -7.66
CA LYS A 115 -6.68 -1.51 -6.28
C LYS A 115 -7.51 -2.24 -5.20
N THR A 116 -8.83 -2.20 -5.30
CA THR A 116 -9.73 -2.89 -4.36
C THR A 116 -9.60 -4.41 -4.45
N GLY A 117 -9.60 -4.96 -5.67
CA GLY A 117 -9.38 -6.40 -5.89
C GLY A 117 -7.99 -6.84 -5.45
N GLN A 118 -6.98 -5.99 -5.63
CA GLN A 118 -5.62 -6.22 -5.15
C GLN A 118 -5.58 -6.27 -3.63
N ALA A 119 -6.18 -5.31 -2.91
CA ALA A 119 -6.24 -5.29 -1.46
C ALA A 119 -6.87 -6.58 -0.89
N GLU A 120 -8.01 -7.00 -1.43
CA GLU A 120 -8.67 -8.25 -1.04
C GLU A 120 -7.85 -9.51 -1.35
N ALA A 121 -7.12 -9.51 -2.49
CA ALA A 121 -6.21 -10.60 -2.83
C ALA A 121 -5.04 -10.69 -1.84
N ILE A 122 -4.45 -9.55 -1.45
CA ILE A 122 -3.39 -9.50 -0.44
C ILE A 122 -3.92 -10.02 0.90
N ARG A 123 -5.09 -9.52 1.34
CA ARG A 123 -5.76 -9.95 2.57
C ARG A 123 -5.87 -11.48 2.63
N HIS A 124 -6.42 -12.09 1.58
CA HIS A 124 -6.58 -13.54 1.51
C HIS A 124 -5.23 -14.29 1.51
N GLY A 125 -4.21 -13.74 0.85
CA GLY A 125 -2.85 -14.30 0.86
C GLY A 125 -2.22 -14.30 2.26
N ILE A 126 -2.37 -13.20 3.00
CA ILE A 126 -1.87 -13.08 4.38
C ILE A 126 -2.58 -14.07 5.30
N SER A 127 -3.90 -14.18 5.23
CA SER A 127 -4.66 -15.13 6.05
C SER A 127 -4.21 -16.58 5.81
N ARG A 128 -3.90 -16.93 4.55
CA ARG A 128 -3.32 -18.25 4.25
C ARG A 128 -1.91 -18.41 4.78
N ALA A 129 -1.08 -17.36 4.77
CA ALA A 129 0.28 -17.43 5.31
C ALA A 129 0.25 -17.64 6.82
N LEU A 130 -0.63 -16.94 7.54
CA LEU A 130 -0.80 -17.09 8.98
C LEU A 130 -1.26 -18.50 9.38
N LEU A 131 -2.11 -19.15 8.57
CA LEU A 131 -2.46 -20.55 8.80
C LEU A 131 -1.28 -21.53 8.66
N LEU A 132 -0.31 -21.22 7.80
CA LEU A 132 0.88 -22.03 7.64
C LEU A 132 1.89 -21.81 8.78
N VAL A 133 1.84 -20.64 9.42
CA VAL A 133 2.63 -20.37 10.64
C VAL A 133 2.08 -21.19 11.79
N ASP A 134 0.78 -21.06 12.05
CA ASP A 134 0.10 -21.77 13.13
C ASP A 134 -1.33 -22.17 12.69
N PRO A 135 -1.64 -23.48 12.64
CA PRO A 135 -2.98 -23.95 12.29
C PRO A 135 -4.05 -23.54 13.31
N ALA A 136 -3.70 -23.21 14.56
CA ALA A 136 -4.65 -22.78 15.58
C ALA A 136 -5.38 -21.48 15.21
N HIS A 137 -4.75 -20.61 14.40
CA HIS A 137 -5.35 -19.36 13.92
C HIS A 137 -6.62 -19.57 13.08
N ARG A 138 -6.89 -20.79 12.61
CA ARG A 138 -8.10 -21.11 11.84
C ARG A 138 -9.38 -20.81 12.60
N ALA A 139 -9.41 -21.04 13.91
CA ALA A 139 -10.59 -20.81 14.74
C ALA A 139 -11.01 -19.32 14.74
N ALA A 140 -10.04 -18.41 14.72
CA ALA A 140 -10.28 -16.98 14.71
C ALA A 140 -10.54 -16.43 13.28
N LEU A 141 -9.82 -16.95 12.27
CA LEU A 141 -9.88 -16.44 10.89
C LEU A 141 -11.11 -16.93 10.10
N LYS A 142 -11.57 -18.16 10.33
CA LYS A 142 -12.71 -18.76 9.61
C LYS A 142 -14.04 -18.02 9.83
N PRO A 143 -14.46 -17.69 11.07
CA PRO A 143 -15.75 -17.01 11.29
C PRO A 143 -15.78 -15.61 10.67
N GLN A 144 -14.64 -14.92 10.58
CA GLN A 144 -14.53 -13.61 9.91
C GLN A 144 -14.45 -13.70 8.37
N GLY A 145 -14.58 -14.89 7.79
CA GLY A 145 -14.62 -15.09 6.34
C GLY A 145 -13.30 -14.82 5.60
N LEU A 146 -12.18 -14.67 6.31
CA LEU A 146 -10.88 -14.28 5.74
C LEU A 146 -10.21 -15.40 4.92
N LEU A 147 -10.56 -16.65 5.23
CA LEU A 147 -10.04 -17.84 4.55
C LEU A 147 -10.81 -18.19 3.27
N THR A 148 -11.99 -17.62 3.07
CA THR A 148 -12.80 -17.91 1.89
C THR A 148 -12.40 -16.98 0.75
N ARG A 149 -12.06 -17.56 -0.40
CA ARG A 149 -11.85 -16.76 -1.61
C ARG A 149 -13.21 -16.22 -2.08
N ASP A 150 -13.31 -14.90 -2.27
CA ASP A 150 -14.49 -14.31 -2.91
C ASP A 150 -14.52 -14.68 -4.41
N SER A 151 -15.43 -15.61 -4.72
CA SER A 151 -15.62 -16.24 -6.03
C SER A 151 -16.33 -15.34 -7.05
N ARG A 152 -16.88 -14.18 -6.64
CA ARG A 152 -17.69 -13.33 -7.53
C ARG A 152 -16.85 -12.75 -8.66
N VAL A 153 -17.17 -13.06 -9.90
CA VAL A 153 -16.52 -12.48 -11.09
C VAL A 153 -17.56 -11.73 -11.93
N LYS A 154 -17.12 -10.75 -12.72
CA LYS A 154 -18.01 -10.04 -13.64
C LYS A 154 -18.60 -11.04 -14.64
N GLU A 155 -19.92 -11.10 -14.69
CA GLU A 155 -20.61 -11.93 -15.68
C GLU A 155 -20.32 -11.44 -17.09
N ARG A 156 -20.16 -12.38 -18.01
CA ARG A 156 -19.98 -12.10 -19.44
C ARG A 156 -21.22 -11.40 -20.00
N LYS A 157 -21.04 -10.47 -20.95
CA LYS A 157 -22.14 -9.93 -21.75
C LYS A 157 -22.70 -11.03 -22.65
N LYS A 158 -23.99 -11.34 -22.51
CA LYS A 158 -24.70 -12.26 -23.41
C LYS A 158 -25.10 -11.52 -24.71
N PRO A 159 -25.13 -12.20 -25.87
CA PRO A 159 -25.62 -11.59 -27.11
C PRO A 159 -27.09 -11.15 -26.95
N GLY A 160 -27.51 -10.12 -27.67
CA GLY A 160 -28.86 -9.54 -27.57
C GLY A 160 -29.10 -8.64 -26.34
N LEU A 161 -28.24 -8.67 -25.32
CA LEU A 161 -28.36 -7.81 -24.14
C LEU A 161 -27.43 -6.58 -24.22
N LYS A 162 -27.85 -5.45 -23.61
CA LYS A 162 -27.04 -4.22 -23.52
C LYS A 162 -25.86 -4.38 -22.54
N LYS A 163 -26.06 -5.11 -21.43
CA LYS A 163 -25.03 -5.51 -20.44
C LYS A 163 -25.26 -6.96 -20.00
N ALA A 164 -24.56 -7.45 -18.98
CA ALA A 164 -24.66 -8.84 -18.50
C ALA A 164 -26.10 -9.36 -18.35
N ARG A 165 -27.00 -8.56 -17.76
CA ARG A 165 -28.43 -8.90 -17.57
C ARG A 165 -29.42 -7.84 -18.08
N ARG A 166 -28.92 -6.72 -18.62
CA ARG A 166 -29.77 -5.59 -19.03
C ARG A 166 -30.33 -5.85 -20.43
N ALA A 167 -31.59 -6.25 -20.51
CA ALA A 167 -32.31 -6.36 -21.77
C ALA A 167 -32.64 -4.96 -22.35
N PRO A 168 -32.73 -4.82 -23.69
CA PRO A 168 -33.41 -3.68 -24.29
C PRO A 168 -34.90 -3.67 -23.90
N GLN A 169 -35.54 -2.51 -23.95
CA GLN A 169 -36.98 -2.42 -23.83
C GLN A 169 -37.63 -3.08 -25.05
N PHE A 170 -38.62 -3.93 -24.82
CA PHE A 170 -39.37 -4.63 -25.87
C PHE A 170 -40.77 -4.03 -26.00
N SER A 171 -41.20 -3.71 -27.23
CA SER A 171 -42.60 -3.41 -27.54
C SER A 171 -43.25 -4.66 -28.12
N LYS A 172 -44.42 -5.03 -27.60
CA LYS A 172 -45.25 -6.14 -28.12
C LYS A 172 -46.22 -5.70 -29.22
N ARG A 173 -46.33 -4.40 -29.44
CA ARG A 173 -47.25 -3.75 -30.37
C ARG A 173 -46.46 -3.25 -31.58
#